data_AF-A0A4Z0P5C3-F1
#
_entry.id   AF-A0A4Z0P5C3-F1
#
_cell.length_a   1.000
_cell.length_b   1.000
_cell.length_c   1.000
_cell.angle_alpha   90.00
_cell.angle_beta   90.00
_cell.angle_gamma   90.00
#
_symmetry.space_group_name_H-M   'P 1'
#
loop_
_entity.id
_entity.type
_entity.pdbx_description
1 polymer ?
#
loop_
_entity_poly.entity_id
_entity_poly.type
_entity_poly.pdbx_seq_one_letter_code
_entity_poly.pdbx_strand_id
1 'polypeptide(L)'
;MKHLLILASAALLLVGCTDATKAHFGGYGGSFKVEVLSGGQVVRTYTSSGKVGSANQSDGYYFMDAATGKLTEVSGDVIITQVD
;
A
#
# COMPACT_ATOMS: atom_id res chain seq x y z
N MET A 1 26.80 -1.30 -33.55
CA MET A 1 26.03 -0.06 -33.21
C MET A 1 24.53 -0.29 -33.23
N LYS A 2 23.95 -0.90 -34.28
CA LYS A 2 22.50 -1.19 -34.37
C LYS A 2 21.94 -2.06 -33.23
N HIS A 3 22.70 -3.04 -32.74
CA HIS A 3 22.32 -3.85 -31.58
C HIS A 3 22.31 -3.07 -30.24
N LEU A 4 23.16 -2.05 -30.11
CA LEU A 4 23.22 -1.20 -28.92
C LEU A 4 21.99 -0.27 -28.84
N LEU A 5 21.52 0.23 -29.98
CA LEU A 5 20.29 1.02 -30.09
C LEU A 5 19.04 0.20 -29.76
N ILE A 6 19.00 -1.07 -30.14
CA ILE A 6 17.89 -1.98 -29.81
C ILE A 6 17.86 -2.26 -28.30
N LEU A 7 19.02 -2.49 -27.69
CA LEU A 7 19.13 -2.72 -26.25
C LEU A 7 18.72 -1.48 -25.43
N ALA A 8 19.14 -0.28 -25.87
CA ALA A 8 18.77 0.98 -25.22
C ALA A 8 17.26 1.26 -25.32
N SER A 9 16.64 0.94 -26.46
CA SER A 9 15.19 1.09 -26.66
C SER A 9 14.37 0.12 -25.81
N ALA A 10 14.86 -1.10 -25.58
CA ALA A 10 14.21 -2.09 -24.71
C ALA A 10 14.26 -1.71 -23.22
N ALA A 11 15.34 -1.04 -22.77
CA ALA A 11 15.47 -0.60 -21.38
C ALA A 11 14.46 0.50 -20.99
N LEU A 12 14.04 1.33 -21.95
CA LEU A 12 13.03 2.39 -21.76
C LEU A 12 11.61 1.83 -21.53
N LEU A 13 11.34 0.56 -21.85
CA LEU A 13 10.04 -0.07 -21.61
C LEU A 13 9.85 -0.52 -20.15
N LEU A 14 10.92 -0.58 -19.35
CA LEU A 14 10.87 -1.06 -17.96
C LEU A 14 10.55 0.04 -16.94
N VAL A 15 10.57 1.32 -17.34
CA VAL A 15 10.28 2.45 -16.44
C VAL A 15 8.78 2.75 -16.26
N GLY A 16 7.90 2.15 -17.05
CA GLY A 16 6.45 2.46 -17.04
C GLY A 16 5.65 1.95 -15.83
N CYS A 17 6.14 0.93 -15.11
CA CYS A 17 5.42 0.32 -13.97
C CYS A 17 5.88 0.82 -12.60
N THR A 18 6.57 1.95 -12.55
CA THR A 18 7.39 2.30 -11.37
C THR A 18 6.62 2.93 -10.23
N ASP A 19 5.62 3.78 -10.44
CA ASP A 19 5.11 4.61 -9.34
C ASP A 19 4.43 3.80 -8.22
N ALA A 20 3.34 3.09 -8.52
CA ALA A 20 2.62 2.27 -7.53
C ALA A 20 3.48 1.15 -6.93
N THR A 21 4.31 0.50 -7.76
CA THR A 21 5.23 -0.54 -7.31
C THR A 21 6.28 0.05 -6.36
N LYS A 22 6.87 1.20 -6.69
CA LYS A 22 7.84 1.89 -5.83
C LYS A 22 7.19 2.38 -4.54
N ALA A 23 5.97 2.89 -4.58
CA ALA A 23 5.24 3.30 -3.38
C ALA A 23 4.99 2.10 -2.45
N HIS A 24 4.58 0.96 -3.00
CA HIS A 24 4.34 -0.26 -2.22
C HIS A 24 5.61 -0.81 -1.54
N PHE A 25 6.77 -0.70 -2.19
CA PHE A 25 8.07 -1.06 -1.59
C PHE A 25 8.60 0.03 -0.63
N GLY A 26 8.42 1.31 -0.97
CA GLY A 26 8.89 2.45 -0.20
C GLY A 26 8.14 2.71 1.10
N GLY A 27 6.89 2.24 1.22
CA GLY A 27 6.09 2.35 2.44
C GLY A 27 6.54 1.44 3.60
N TYR A 28 7.64 0.70 3.47
CA TYR A 28 8.16 -0.12 4.56
C TYR A 28 8.72 0.77 5.68
N GLY A 29 8.05 0.76 6.84
CA GLY A 29 8.39 1.63 7.98
C GLY A 29 7.66 2.97 8.01
N GLY A 30 6.83 3.28 7.01
CA GLY A 30 5.95 4.46 7.03
C GLY A 30 4.63 4.21 7.76
N SER A 31 3.97 5.30 8.16
CA SER A 31 2.62 5.28 8.73
C SER A 31 1.56 5.35 7.64
N PHE A 32 0.40 4.77 7.94
CA PHE A 32 -0.71 4.71 6.98
C PHE A 32 -2.01 5.15 7.65
N LYS A 33 -2.81 5.93 6.95
CA LYS A 33 -4.21 6.16 7.28
C LYS A 33 -5.04 5.01 6.72
N VAL A 34 -5.83 4.36 7.58
CA VAL A 34 -6.74 3.28 7.20
C VAL A 34 -8.17 3.75 7.42
N GLU A 35 -8.92 3.94 6.34
CA GLU A 35 -10.32 4.38 6.36
C GLU A 35 -11.21 3.17 6.06
N VAL A 36 -12.05 2.78 7.00
CA VAL A 36 -13.02 1.68 6.86
C VAL A 36 -14.32 2.25 6.32
N LEU A 37 -14.85 1.61 5.29
CA LEU A 37 -16.06 2.03 4.60
C LEU A 37 -17.24 1.12 4.92
N SER A 38 -18.43 1.71 4.93
CA SER A 38 -19.70 0.99 4.88
C SER A 38 -20.67 1.79 4.01
N GLY A 39 -21.22 1.14 2.97
CA GLY A 39 -22.11 1.82 2.01
C GLY A 39 -21.45 3.02 1.31
N GLY A 40 -20.14 2.95 1.05
CA GLY A 40 -19.37 4.02 0.40
C GLY A 40 -18.99 5.21 1.29
N GLN A 41 -19.31 5.17 2.59
CA GLN A 41 -18.98 6.22 3.54
C GLN A 41 -17.93 5.75 4.54
N VAL A 42 -17.02 6.64 4.93
CA VAL A 42 -16.04 6.36 5.99
C VAL A 42 -16.77 6.25 7.33
N VAL A 43 -16.74 5.08 7.94
CA VAL A 43 -17.33 4.81 9.27
C VAL A 43 -16.29 4.78 10.38
N ARG A 44 -15.01 4.61 10.02
CA ARG A 44 -13.91 4.67 10.96
C ARG A 44 -12.60 4.99 10.28
N THR A 45 -11.72 5.68 10.99
CA THR A 45 -10.35 5.96 10.56
C THR A 45 -9.37 5.50 11.63
N TYR A 46 -8.28 4.87 11.20
CA TYR A 46 -7.14 4.52 12.02
C TYR A 46 -5.86 5.13 11.47
N THR A 47 -4.86 5.25 12.33
CA THR A 47 -3.47 5.52 11.93
C THR A 47 -2.65 4.30 12.29
N SER A 48 -2.04 3.67 11.30
CA SER A 48 -1.09 2.58 11.51
C SER A 48 0.30 3.15 11.78
N SER A 49 1.02 2.59 12.75
CA SER A 49 2.44 2.91 13.01
C SER A 49 3.42 2.13 12.13
N GLY A 50 2.92 1.37 11.16
CA GLY A 50 3.75 0.63 10.20
C GLY A 50 2.96 0.12 9.00
N LYS A 51 3.56 -0.77 8.22
CA LYS A 51 2.93 -1.32 7.01
C LYS A 51 1.62 -2.06 7.34
N VAL A 52 0.58 -1.80 6.55
CA VAL A 52 -0.68 -2.56 6.59
C VAL A 52 -0.51 -3.86 5.81
N GLY A 53 -0.81 -4.99 6.44
CA GLY A 53 -0.78 -6.32 5.82
C GLY A 53 -2.17 -6.78 5.39
N SER A 54 -2.25 -7.53 4.30
CA SER A 54 -3.45 -8.30 3.93
C SER A 54 -3.33 -9.73 4.44
N ALA A 55 -4.37 -10.26 5.06
CA ALA A 55 -4.38 -11.66 5.47
C ALA A 55 -4.46 -12.57 4.23
N ASN A 56 -3.51 -13.50 4.08
CA ASN A 56 -3.53 -14.49 3.00
C ASN A 56 -4.80 -15.33 3.14
N GLN A 57 -5.76 -15.16 2.23
CA GLN A 57 -7.09 -15.83 2.18
C GLN A 57 -8.25 -15.13 2.91
N SER A 58 -8.15 -13.84 3.22
CA SER A 58 -9.28 -13.06 3.75
C SER A 58 -9.34 -11.66 3.11
N ASP A 59 -10.54 -11.07 3.10
CA ASP A 59 -10.80 -9.66 2.78
C ASP A 59 -10.40 -8.72 3.94
N GLY A 60 -9.47 -9.18 4.78
CA GLY A 60 -9.06 -8.56 6.03
C GLY A 60 -7.69 -7.90 5.94
N TYR A 61 -7.57 -6.76 6.59
CA TYR A 61 -6.34 -6.00 6.71
C TYR A 61 -5.95 -5.86 8.18
N TYR A 62 -4.68 -6.12 8.50
CA TYR A 62 -4.16 -6.02 9.85
C TYR A 62 -2.98 -5.06 9.93
N PHE A 63 -2.89 -4.36 11.04
CA PHE A 63 -1.87 -3.34 11.30
C PHE A 63 -1.75 -3.06 12.79
N MET A 64 -0.67 -2.37 13.18
CA MET A 64 -0.50 -1.86 14.54
C MET A 64 -1.15 -0.48 14.61
N ASP A 65 -2.23 -0.34 15.38
CA ASP A 65 -2.88 0.96 15.58
C ASP A 65 -1.99 1.85 16.46
N ALA A 66 -1.60 3.00 15.93
CA ALA A 66 -0.73 3.97 16.59
C ALA A 66 -1.38 4.55 17.86
N ALA A 67 -2.71 4.65 17.90
CA ALA A 67 -3.41 5.22 19.06
C ALA A 67 -3.40 4.26 20.27
N THR A 68 -3.54 2.96 20.02
CA THR A 68 -3.69 1.96 21.09
C THR A 68 -2.44 1.11 21.31
N GLY A 69 -1.50 1.08 20.37
CA GLY A 69 -0.35 0.18 20.40
C GLY A 69 -0.75 -1.29 20.30
N LYS A 70 -1.89 -1.58 19.67
CA LYS A 70 -2.44 -2.94 19.55
C LYS A 70 -2.54 -3.37 18.09
N LEU A 71 -2.34 -4.67 17.88
CA LEU A 71 -2.73 -5.32 16.63
C LEU A 71 -4.23 -5.13 16.42
N THR A 72 -4.58 -4.53 15.30
CA THR A 72 -5.96 -4.30 14.86
C THR A 72 -6.15 -4.99 13.54
N GLU A 73 -7.25 -5.70 13.38
CA GLU A 73 -7.69 -6.30 12.13
C GLU A 73 -9.06 -5.73 11.76
N VAL A 74 -9.21 -5.34 10.51
CA VAL A 74 -10.48 -4.89 9.94
C VAL A 74 -10.85 -5.80 8.78
N SER A 75 -12.13 -6.15 8.68
CA SER A 75 -12.67 -6.93 7.56
C SER A 75 -13.69 -6.07 6.81
N GLY A 76 -13.60 -6.05 5.48
CA GLY A 76 -14.47 -5.25 4.61
C GLY A 76 -13.74 -4.18 3.82
N ASP A 77 -14.49 -3.23 3.27
CA ASP A 77 -13.96 -2.20 2.37
C ASP A 77 -13.07 -1.21 3.12
N VAL A 78 -11.84 -1.03 2.63
CA VAL A 78 -10.89 -0.06 3.20
C VAL A 78 -10.19 0.77 2.12
N ILE A 79 -9.88 2.02 2.47
CA ILE A 79 -8.90 2.84 1.76
C ILE A 79 -7.67 2.96 2.66
N ILE A 80 -6.51 2.56 2.13
CA ILE A 80 -5.23 2.63 2.83
C ILE A 80 -4.36 3.65 2.11
N THR A 81 -3.94 4.70 2.81
CA THR A 81 -3.13 5.79 2.24
C THR A 81 -1.88 5.98 3.09
N GLN A 82 -0.71 5.99 2.47
CA GLN A 82 0.54 6.37 3.15
C GLN A 82 0.47 7.87 3.52
N VAL A 83 0.84 8.22 4.75
CA VAL A 83 0.75 9.62 5.25
C VAL A 83 2.11 10.25 5.60
N ASP A 84 3.19 9.49 5.43
CA ASP A 84 4.58 9.92 5.66
C ASP A 84 5.43 9.84 4.37
#